data_AF-A0A7S1UU64-F1
#
_entry.id   AF-A0A7S1UU64-F1
#
_cell.length_a   1.000
_cell.length_b   1.000
_cell.length_c   1.000
_cell.angle_alpha   90.00
_cell.angle_beta   90.00
_cell.angle_gamma   90.00
#
_symmetry.space_group_name_H-M   'P 1'
#
loop_
_entity.id
_entity.type
_entity.pdbx_description
1 polymer ?
#
loop_
_entity_poly.entity_id
_entity_poly.type
_entity_poly.pdbx_seq_one_letter_code
_entity_poly.pdbx_strand_id
1 'polypeptide(L)'
;YLRMGRFTLSFRKGIVRQKSKEMFLFLALENLSKCLELVHDTEERLEFVRLSLEAAKLSSARCAFAQATSFLRKASGAVSQDVLWSPDSRGLALHLYSSLAEMELSVRQHDRCREAVQTIYNHTTGSVDGRLK
;
A
#
# COMPACT_ATOMS: atom_id res chain seq x y z
N TYR A 1 26.24 5.85 13.59
CA TYR A 1 25.19 6.83 13.20
C TYR A 1 25.37 7.23 11.73
N LEU A 2 24.85 6.42 10.80
CA LEU A 2 24.88 6.72 9.36
C LEU A 2 23.53 7.28 8.93
N ARG A 3 23.48 8.59 8.67
CA ARG A 3 22.39 9.28 7.94
C ARG A 3 22.45 8.86 6.47
N MET A 4 21.78 7.77 6.11
CA MET A 4 21.50 7.41 4.72
C MET A 4 20.25 8.17 4.25
N GLY A 5 20.31 8.83 3.08
CA GLY A 5 19.09 9.14 2.33
C GLY A 5 18.86 10.59 1.87
N ARG A 6 19.88 11.45 1.73
CA ARG A 6 19.74 12.66 0.89
C ARG A 6 20.03 12.31 -0.57
N PHE A 7 19.06 11.72 -1.27
CA PHE A 7 19.09 11.57 -2.73
C PHE A 7 18.28 12.68 -3.39
N THR A 8 18.89 13.84 -3.58
CA THR A 8 18.40 14.88 -4.50
C THR A 8 19.32 14.92 -5.71
N LEU A 9 18.90 14.31 -6.82
CA LEU A 9 19.55 14.42 -8.13
C LEU A 9 18.68 15.27 -9.07
N SER A 10 19.16 16.48 -9.32
CA SER A 10 18.59 17.48 -10.21
C SER A 10 18.82 17.11 -11.69
N PHE A 11 17.84 16.60 -12.43
CA PHE A 11 17.93 16.57 -13.91
C PHE A 11 16.61 16.90 -14.62
N ARG A 12 16.74 17.60 -15.77
CA ARG A 12 15.77 18.48 -16.44
C ARG A 12 14.63 17.79 -17.22
N LYS A 13 13.52 18.55 -17.28
CA LYS A 13 12.45 18.71 -18.30
C LYS A 13 11.48 17.55 -18.61
N GLY A 14 10.36 17.59 -17.89
CA GLY A 14 9.01 17.39 -18.43
C GLY A 14 8.50 15.95 -18.44
N ILE A 15 8.79 15.22 -19.51
CA ILE A 15 8.14 13.93 -19.82
C ILE A 15 9.03 12.74 -19.43
N VAL A 16 10.35 12.89 -19.56
CA VAL A 16 11.34 11.89 -19.09
C VAL A 16 11.38 11.82 -17.55
N ARG A 17 11.08 12.95 -16.89
CA ARG A 17 11.10 13.10 -15.43
C ARG A 17 10.01 12.29 -14.71
N GLN A 18 8.89 12.03 -15.37
CA GLN A 18 7.76 11.32 -14.75
C GLN A 18 7.96 9.81 -14.85
N LYS A 19 8.32 9.30 -16.04
CA LYS A 19 8.73 7.90 -16.21
C LYS A 19 9.91 7.51 -15.32
N SER A 20 10.90 8.41 -15.15
CA SER A 20 12.02 8.13 -14.27
C SER A 20 11.58 8.04 -12.80
N LYS A 21 10.72 8.95 -12.32
CA LYS A 21 10.20 8.93 -10.95
C LYS A 21 9.41 7.66 -10.64
N GLU A 22 8.56 7.21 -11.54
CA GLU A 22 7.79 5.96 -11.36
C GLU A 22 8.70 4.74 -11.33
N MET A 23 9.72 4.70 -12.21
CA MET A 23 10.72 3.63 -12.20
C MET A 23 11.48 3.61 -10.87
N PHE A 24 11.85 4.78 -10.34
CA PHE A 24 12.46 4.90 -9.02
C PHE A 24 11.51 4.46 -7.90
N LEU A 25 10.21 4.78 -7.99
CA LEU A 25 9.21 4.35 -7.02
C LEU A 25 9.10 2.82 -6.98
N PHE A 26 8.97 2.17 -8.14
CA PHE A 26 8.87 0.71 -8.21
C PHE A 26 10.13 0.03 -7.68
N LEU A 27 11.32 0.51 -8.08
CA LEU A 27 12.59 -0.03 -7.60
C LEU A 27 12.78 0.19 -6.10
N ALA A 28 12.38 1.37 -5.58
CA ALA A 28 12.43 1.67 -4.17
C ALA A 28 11.50 0.73 -3.38
N LEU A 29 10.26 0.53 -3.82
CA LEU A 29 9.32 -0.38 -3.17
C LEU A 29 9.79 -1.83 -3.20
N GLU A 30 10.39 -2.29 -4.31
CA GLU A 30 10.96 -3.63 -4.36
C GLU A 30 12.08 -3.81 -3.34
N ASN A 31 13.00 -2.86 -3.24
CA ASN A 31 14.10 -2.93 -2.27
C ASN A 31 13.61 -2.76 -0.83
N LEU A 32 12.72 -1.81 -0.57
CA LEU A 32 12.11 -1.61 0.75
C LEU A 32 11.33 -2.85 1.18
N SER A 33 10.59 -3.49 0.27
CA SER A 33 9.83 -4.71 0.60
C SER A 33 10.73 -5.87 1.04
N LYS A 34 11.98 -5.95 0.56
CA LYS A 34 12.95 -6.96 0.99
C LYS A 34 13.55 -6.68 2.36
N CYS A 35 13.53 -5.42 2.79
CA CYS A 35 14.09 -4.98 4.07
C CYS A 35 13.00 -4.58 5.08
N LEU A 36 11.72 -4.84 4.79
CA LEU A 36 10.59 -4.35 5.58
C LEU A 36 10.54 -4.93 7.00
N GLU A 37 11.17 -6.08 7.20
CA GLU A 37 11.36 -6.70 8.51
C GLU A 37 12.36 -5.94 9.39
N LEU A 38 13.28 -5.19 8.77
CA LEU A 38 14.27 -4.35 9.46
C LEU A 38 13.71 -2.96 9.81
N VAL A 39 12.56 -2.58 9.24
CA VAL A 39 11.89 -1.30 9.51
C VAL A 39 10.97 -1.48 10.71
N HIS A 40 11.41 -0.97 11.86
CA HIS A 40 10.64 -1.03 13.11
C HIS A 40 9.73 0.18 13.34
N ASP A 41 10.01 1.31 12.67
CA ASP A 41 9.18 2.50 12.80
C ASP A 41 7.84 2.29 12.08
N THR A 42 6.77 2.43 12.87
CA THR A 42 5.40 2.32 12.41
C THR A 42 5.06 3.37 11.35
N GLU A 43 5.55 4.61 11.49
CA GLU A 43 5.26 5.68 10.53
C GLU A 43 5.94 5.41 9.18
N GLU A 44 7.18 4.90 9.19
CA GLU A 44 7.86 4.49 7.96
C GLU A 44 7.13 3.33 7.26
N ARG A 45 6.56 2.40 8.03
CA ARG A 45 5.75 1.30 7.46
C ARG A 45 4.40 1.79 6.92
N LEU A 46 3.75 2.76 7.57
CA LEU A 46 2.55 3.41 7.03
C LEU A 46 2.87 4.20 5.75
N GLU A 47 4.04 4.84 5.68
CA GLU A 47 4.50 5.50 4.47
C GLU A 47 4.74 4.49 3.33
N PHE A 48 5.31 3.33 3.63
CA PHE A 48 5.41 2.22 2.68
C PHE A 48 4.03 1.80 2.12
N VAL A 49 2.98 1.77 2.95
CA VAL A 49 1.61 1.50 2.51
C VAL A 49 1.12 2.58 1.54
N ARG A 50 1.34 3.86 1.84
CA ARG A 50 0.95 4.98 0.96
C ARG A 50 1.66 4.92 -0.40
N LEU A 51 2.97 4.71 -0.38
CA LEU A 51 3.77 4.56 -1.60
C LEU A 51 3.34 3.35 -2.43
N SER A 52 2.98 2.25 -1.78
CA SER A 52 2.48 1.05 -2.46
C SER A 52 1.12 1.29 -3.13
N LEU A 53 0.24 2.08 -2.51
CA LEU A 53 -1.02 2.51 -3.12
C LEU A 53 -0.79 3.40 -4.34
N GLU A 54 0.14 4.34 -4.26
CA GLU A 54 0.53 5.17 -5.41
C GLU A 54 1.07 4.31 -6.55
N ALA A 55 1.97 3.37 -6.25
CA ALA A 55 2.51 2.45 -7.24
C ALA A 55 1.43 1.56 -7.85
N ALA A 56 0.49 1.05 -7.05
CA ALA A 56 -0.62 0.26 -7.53
C ALA A 56 -1.52 1.05 -8.49
N LYS A 57 -1.81 2.32 -8.17
CA LYS A 57 -2.57 3.23 -9.04
C LYS A 57 -1.86 3.49 -10.37
N LEU A 58 -0.55 3.68 -10.34
CA LEU A 58 0.26 3.87 -11.55
C LEU A 58 0.32 2.60 -12.42
N SER A 59 0.44 1.43 -11.79
CA SER A 59 0.41 0.14 -12.49
C SER A 59 -0.98 -0.15 -13.07
N SER A 60 -2.06 0.11 -12.33
CA SER A 60 -3.44 -0.13 -12.79
C SER A 60 -3.82 0.80 -13.96
N ALA A 61 -3.36 2.05 -13.95
CA ALA A 61 -3.52 2.98 -15.09
C ALA A 61 -2.86 2.46 -16.39
N ARG A 62 -1.93 1.50 -16.28
CA ARG A 62 -1.26 0.83 -17.40
C ARG A 62 -1.79 -0.59 -17.66
N CYS A 63 -2.92 -0.94 -17.04
CA CYS A 63 -3.50 -2.29 -17.06
C CYS A 63 -2.55 -3.37 -16.51
N ALA A 64 -1.52 -3.00 -15.74
CA ALA A 64 -0.58 -3.93 -15.10
C ALA A 64 -1.15 -4.42 -13.76
N PHE A 65 -2.34 -5.02 -13.78
CA PHE A 65 -3.09 -5.38 -12.57
C PHE A 65 -2.37 -6.40 -11.67
N ALA A 66 -1.63 -7.33 -12.25
CA ALA A 66 -0.81 -8.28 -11.47
C ALA A 66 0.28 -7.57 -10.65
N GLN A 67 0.91 -6.54 -11.24
CA GLN A 67 1.90 -5.74 -10.54
C GLN A 67 1.26 -4.87 -9.45
N ALA A 68 0.13 -4.22 -9.78
CA ALA A 68 -0.63 -3.44 -8.80
C ALA A 68 -1.04 -4.31 -7.59
N THR A 69 -1.54 -5.50 -7.85
CA THR A 69 -1.91 -6.48 -6.81
C THR A 69 -0.72 -6.86 -5.94
N SER A 70 0.47 -7.06 -6.55
CA SER A 70 1.70 -7.38 -5.80
C SER A 70 2.07 -6.29 -4.80
N PHE A 71 2.00 -5.01 -5.18
CA PHE A 71 2.26 -3.89 -4.27
C PHE A 71 1.24 -3.84 -3.13
N LEU A 72 -0.05 -3.99 -3.43
CA LEU A 72 -1.11 -3.93 -2.43
C LEU A 72 -1.03 -5.10 -1.43
N ARG A 73 -0.69 -6.31 -1.89
CA ARG A 73 -0.47 -7.46 -1.00
C ARG A 73 0.67 -7.21 -0.03
N LYS A 74 1.81 -6.71 -0.52
CA LYS A 74 2.95 -6.35 0.33
C LYS A 74 2.57 -5.28 1.35
N ALA A 75 1.83 -4.26 0.93
CA ALA A 75 1.34 -3.20 1.82
C ALA A 75 0.41 -3.73 2.92
N SER A 76 -0.48 -4.68 2.60
CA SER A 76 -1.39 -5.27 3.59
C SER A 76 -0.67 -6.03 4.71
N GLY A 77 0.54 -6.55 4.44
CA GLY A 77 1.41 -7.19 5.44
C GLY A 77 2.45 -6.26 6.08
N ALA A 78 2.49 -4.98 5.71
CA ALA A 78 3.54 -4.06 6.16
C ALA A 78 3.35 -3.56 7.59
N VAL A 79 2.11 -3.54 8.07
CA VAL A 79 1.73 -2.99 9.38
C VAL A 79 0.75 -3.96 10.04
N SER A 80 0.76 -4.04 11.37
CA SER A 80 -0.23 -4.84 12.10
C SER A 80 -1.65 -4.28 11.88
N GLN A 81 -2.65 -5.16 11.92
CA GLN A 81 -4.05 -4.76 11.71
C GLN A 81 -4.51 -3.72 12.73
N ASP A 82 -4.10 -3.84 14.00
CA ASP A 82 -4.49 -2.89 15.06
C ASP A 82 -4.02 -1.46 14.78
N VAL A 83 -2.81 -1.33 14.25
CA VAL A 83 -2.24 -0.03 13.89
C VAL A 83 -2.86 0.51 12.60
N LEU A 84 -3.07 -0.36 11.61
CA LEU A 84 -3.62 0.04 10.32
C LEU A 84 -5.10 0.45 10.42
N TRP A 85 -5.87 -0.18 11.32
CA TRP A 85 -7.28 0.13 11.56
C TRP A 85 -7.52 1.11 12.71
N SER A 86 -6.45 1.71 13.23
CA SER A 86 -6.55 2.77 14.24
C SER A 86 -7.32 3.98 13.69
N PRO A 87 -7.89 4.84 14.54
CA PRO A 87 -8.68 5.99 14.09
C PRO A 87 -7.93 6.90 13.09
N ASP A 88 -6.61 7.07 13.28
CA ASP A 88 -5.79 7.97 12.47
C ASP A 88 -5.44 7.40 11.08
N SER A 89 -5.40 6.07 10.96
CA SER A 89 -5.00 5.35 9.75
C SER A 89 -6.18 4.63 9.06
N ARG A 90 -7.38 4.63 9.66
CA ARG A 90 -8.57 3.95 9.12
C ARG A 90 -8.89 4.32 7.68
N GLY A 91 -8.74 5.59 7.31
CA GLY A 91 -8.93 6.03 5.92
C GLY A 91 -7.95 5.36 4.95
N LEU A 92 -6.70 5.18 5.38
CA LEU A 92 -5.67 4.46 4.62
C LEU A 92 -6.00 2.97 4.52
N ALA A 93 -6.46 2.35 5.61
CA ALA A 93 -6.89 0.95 5.61
C ALA A 93 -8.04 0.68 4.62
N LEU A 94 -9.08 1.52 4.67
CA LEU A 94 -10.23 1.42 3.76
C LEU A 94 -9.78 1.55 2.30
N HIS A 95 -8.91 2.52 2.00
CA HIS A 95 -8.37 2.69 0.66
C HIS A 95 -7.55 1.47 0.22
N LEU A 96 -6.66 0.97 1.09
CA LEU A 96 -5.83 -0.20 0.81
C LEU A 96 -6.66 -1.42 0.47
N TYR A 97 -7.60 -1.80 1.34
CA TYR A 97 -8.39 -3.02 1.15
C TYR A 97 -9.41 -2.89 0.02
N SER A 98 -9.96 -1.70 -0.24
CA SER A 98 -10.85 -1.48 -1.37
C SER A 98 -10.10 -1.63 -2.69
N SER A 99 -8.95 -0.97 -2.82
CA SER A 99 -8.09 -1.12 -4.00
C SER A 99 -7.59 -2.57 -4.16
N LEU A 100 -7.26 -3.25 -3.05
CA LEU A 100 -6.85 -4.66 -3.10
C LEU A 100 -8.00 -5.53 -3.63
N ALA A 101 -9.22 -5.37 -3.12
CA ALA A 101 -10.38 -6.13 -3.59
C ALA A 101 -10.66 -5.94 -5.09
N GLU A 102 -10.60 -4.70 -5.57
CA GLU A 102 -10.76 -4.38 -7.00
C GLU A 102 -9.68 -5.02 -7.87
N MET A 103 -8.41 -4.95 -7.43
CA MET A 103 -7.30 -5.52 -8.18
C MET A 103 -7.33 -7.05 -8.18
N GLU A 104 -7.62 -7.68 -7.04
CA GLU A 104 -7.79 -9.14 -6.91
C GLU A 104 -8.92 -9.65 -7.82
N LEU A 105 -10.04 -8.93 -7.90
CA LEU A 105 -11.12 -9.24 -8.84
C LEU A 105 -10.64 -9.15 -10.30
N SER A 106 -9.87 -8.10 -10.62
CA SER A 106 -9.32 -7.87 -11.96
C SER A 106 -8.35 -8.98 -12.41
N VAL A 107 -7.64 -9.61 -11.46
CA VAL A 107 -6.76 -10.76 -11.73
C VAL A 107 -7.42 -12.12 -11.48
N ARG A 108 -8.75 -12.16 -11.30
CA ARG A 108 -9.58 -13.37 -11.09
C ARG A 108 -9.22 -14.17 -9.83
N GLN A 109 -8.77 -13.49 -8.79
CA GLN A 109 -8.46 -14.06 -7.47
C GLN A 109 -9.64 -13.84 -6.52
N HIS A 110 -10.75 -14.54 -6.78
CA HIS A 110 -12.02 -14.32 -6.09
C HIS A 110 -11.96 -14.55 -4.57
N ASP A 111 -11.19 -15.54 -4.12
CA ASP A 111 -11.07 -15.84 -2.69
C ASP A 111 -10.38 -14.69 -1.94
N ARG A 112 -9.30 -14.15 -2.50
CA ARG A 112 -8.58 -12.99 -1.92
C ARG A 112 -9.38 -11.70 -1.98
N CYS A 113 -10.18 -11.52 -3.03
CA CYS A 113 -11.14 -10.42 -3.11
C CYS A 113 -12.16 -10.52 -1.96
N ARG A 114 -12.70 -11.71 -1.70
CA ARG A 114 -13.61 -11.97 -0.57
C ARG A 114 -12.93 -11.69 0.77
N GLU A 115 -11.69 -12.14 0.97
CA GLU A 115 -10.92 -11.88 2.19
C GLU A 115 -10.72 -10.38 2.45
N ALA A 116 -10.39 -9.61 1.41
CA ALA A 116 -10.21 -8.16 1.53
C ALA A 116 -11.53 -7.46 1.92
N VAL A 117 -12.64 -7.83 1.28
CA VAL A 117 -13.98 -7.30 1.61
C VAL A 117 -14.40 -7.70 3.02
N GLN A 118 -14.14 -8.95 3.42
CA GLN A 118 -14.46 -9.43 4.76
C GLN A 118 -13.67 -8.67 5.83
N THR A 119 -12.40 -8.32 5.54
CA THR A 119 -11.58 -7.51 6.44
C THR A 119 -12.21 -6.12 6.64
N ILE A 120 -12.63 -5.45 5.55
CA ILE A 120 -13.35 -4.18 5.64
C ILE A 120 -14.62 -4.34 6.49
N TYR A 121 -15.42 -5.36 6.21
CA TYR A 121 -16.67 -5.60 6.94
C TYR A 121 -16.40 -5.75 8.44
N ASN A 122 -15.50 -6.64 8.84
CA ASN A 122 -15.19 -6.91 10.24
C ASN A 122 -14.77 -5.65 11.01
N HIS A 123 -13.96 -4.79 10.41
CA HIS A 123 -13.46 -3.58 11.06
C HIS A 123 -14.43 -2.38 11.01
N THR A 124 -15.43 -2.41 10.12
CA THR A 124 -16.43 -1.34 10.01
C THR A 124 -17.71 -1.63 10.79
N THR A 125 -18.17 -2.89 10.81
CA THR A 125 -19.39 -3.31 11.52
C THR A 125 -19.13 -3.76 12.93
N GLY A 126 -17.97 -4.39 13.22
CA GLY A 126 -17.58 -4.77 14.58
C GLY A 126 -17.43 -3.59 15.55
N SER A 127 -17.29 -2.36 15.04
CA SER A 127 -17.26 -1.14 15.86
C SER A 127 -18.66 -0.65 16.29
N VAL A 128 -19.75 -1.19 15.74
CA VAL A 128 -21.12 -0.72 16.03
C VAL A 128 -21.71 -1.40 17.27
N ASP A 129 -21.33 -2.64 17.58
CA ASP A 129 -21.84 -3.38 18.74
C ASP A 129 -21.29 -2.89 20.10
N GLY A 130 -20.26 -2.04 20.10
CA GLY A 130 -19.67 -1.46 21.32
C GLY A 130 -20.40 -0.24 21.89
N ARG A 131 -21.50 0.23 21.27
CA ARG A 131 -22.25 1.43 21.71
C ARG A 131 -23.58 1.11 22.41
N LEU A 132 -23.85 -0.16 22.73
CA LEU A 132 -25.06 -0.62 23.40
C LEU A 132 -24.81 -1.32 24.76
N LYS A 133 -23.70 -1.02 25.43
CA LYS A 133 -23.48 -1.44 26.82
C LYS A 133 -23.05 -0.29 27.69
#